data_AF-A0A453GE53-F1
#
_entry.id   AF-A0A453GE53-F1
#
_cell.length_a   1.000
_cell.length_b   1.000
_cell.length_c   1.000
_cell.angle_alpha   90.00
_cell.angle_beta   90.00
_cell.angle_gamma   90.00
#
_symmetry.space_group_name_H-M   'P 1'
#
loop_
_entity.id
_entity.type
_entity.pdbx_description
1 polymer ?
#
loop_
_entity_poly.entity_id
_entity_poly.type
_entity_poly.pdbx_seq_one_letter_code
_entity_poly.pdbx_strand_id
1 'polypeptide(L)'
;EMMSANGDSPAGAAVTTPRSRLPRWTRHETLVLIQAKRVTEQRAAQPVRLKWAVVSAYCRRHGVERGPMQCRKRWGNLSWDLKKIVAWEKKHAAAAATGDADSAAPERESFWDMRGEQRRARQLPSSFDREVYDAIVGAANQLKPDSAEEMELADDADEHPPSPMMVMPIQATESAKKPASDKNST
;
A
#
# COMPACT_ATOMS: atom_id res chain seq x y z
N GLU A 1 -41.40 59.77 -2.32
CA GLU A 1 -40.71 59.08 -3.44
C GLU A 1 -39.47 58.38 -2.88
N MET A 2 -39.53 57.05 -2.68
CA MET A 2 -38.86 55.98 -3.48
C MET A 2 -37.32 55.98 -3.36
N MET A 3 -36.58 54.87 -3.18
CA MET A 3 -36.79 53.42 -3.13
C MET A 3 -35.51 52.76 -2.58
N SER A 4 -35.65 51.52 -2.12
CA SER A 4 -34.68 50.52 -1.65
C SER A 4 -33.35 50.36 -2.42
N ALA A 5 -32.30 49.81 -1.77
CA ALA A 5 -31.81 48.44 -2.04
C ALA A 5 -30.48 48.08 -1.32
N ASN A 6 -30.55 46.97 -0.57
CA ASN A 6 -29.62 45.83 -0.38
C ASN A 6 -28.17 45.83 -0.91
N GLY A 7 -27.31 45.13 -0.16
CA GLY A 7 -26.12 44.44 -0.67
C GLY A 7 -25.12 44.15 0.46
N ASP A 8 -25.38 43.15 1.30
CA ASP A 8 -24.78 41.81 1.23
C ASP A 8 -23.26 41.80 1.51
N SER A 9 -22.91 41.25 2.69
CA SER A 9 -21.56 40.79 3.00
C SER A 9 -21.32 39.44 2.34
N PRO A 10 -20.14 39.21 1.74
CA PRO A 10 -19.60 37.86 1.69
C PRO A 10 -18.33 37.78 2.55
N ALA A 11 -18.50 36.99 3.60
CA ALA A 11 -17.56 36.06 4.21
C ALA A 11 -16.20 35.92 3.50
N GLY A 12 -15.13 35.99 4.31
CA GLY A 12 -13.77 35.68 3.91
C GLY A 12 -13.70 34.35 3.16
N ALA A 13 -13.34 34.45 1.88
CA ALA A 13 -13.02 33.31 1.05
C ALA A 13 -11.87 32.55 1.70
N ALA A 14 -12.18 31.39 2.28
CA ALA A 14 -11.18 30.39 2.57
C ALA A 14 -10.45 30.09 1.26
N VAL A 15 -9.16 30.46 1.22
CA VAL A 15 -8.22 30.03 0.18
C VAL A 15 -8.17 28.51 0.25
N THR A 16 -9.04 27.87 -0.52
CA THR A 16 -8.88 26.46 -0.85
C THR A 16 -7.80 26.43 -1.90
N THR A 17 -6.54 26.28 -1.45
CA THR A 17 -5.46 25.91 -2.36
C THR A 17 -5.94 24.69 -3.13
N PRO A 18 -5.93 24.71 -4.48
CA PRO A 18 -6.33 23.55 -5.26
C PRO A 18 -5.44 22.40 -4.80
N ARG A 19 -6.06 21.35 -4.25
CA ARG A 19 -5.39 20.12 -3.84
C ARG A 19 -4.78 19.52 -5.10
N SER A 20 -3.55 19.97 -5.40
CA SER A 20 -2.83 19.54 -6.59
C SER A 20 -2.84 18.03 -6.55
N ARG A 21 -3.29 17.40 -7.63
CA ARG A 21 -3.37 15.95 -7.74
C ARG A 21 -1.94 15.42 -7.65
N LEU A 22 -1.44 15.20 -6.43
CA LEU A 22 -0.03 14.92 -6.12
C LEU A 22 0.45 13.71 -6.95
N PRO A 23 1.15 13.90 -8.09
CA PRO A 23 1.25 12.84 -9.09
C PRO A 23 2.37 11.83 -8.82
N ARG A 24 3.18 12.01 -7.79
CA ARG A 24 4.22 11.05 -7.41
C ARG A 24 4.49 11.15 -5.91
N TRP A 25 4.83 10.05 -5.26
CA TRP A 25 5.35 10.10 -3.90
C TRP A 25 6.78 10.64 -3.94
N THR A 26 7.04 11.72 -3.23
CA THR A 26 8.40 12.27 -3.12
C THR A 26 9.23 11.45 -2.13
N ARG A 27 10.55 11.67 -2.15
CA ARG A 27 11.47 11.08 -1.16
C ARG A 27 11.08 11.49 0.26
N HIS A 28 10.86 12.79 0.47
CA HIS A 28 10.41 13.33 1.75
C HIS A 28 9.13 12.65 2.25
N GLU A 29 8.09 12.57 1.40
CA GLU A 29 6.83 11.90 1.78
C GLU A 29 7.04 10.43 2.15
N THR A 30 7.95 9.74 1.44
CA THR A 30 8.27 8.33 1.72
C THR A 30 9.00 8.17 3.06
N LEU A 31 9.95 9.07 3.37
CA LEU A 31 10.67 9.06 4.65
C LEU A 31 9.72 9.35 5.83
N VAL A 32 8.81 10.32 5.70
CA VAL A 32 7.77 10.59 6.71
C VAL A 32 6.86 9.38 6.92
N LEU A 33 6.46 8.70 5.84
CA LEU A 33 5.67 7.46 5.94
C LEU A 33 6.41 6.37 6.74
N ILE A 34 7.72 6.20 6.50
CA ILE A 34 8.55 5.24 7.23
C ILE A 34 8.61 5.60 8.73
N GLN A 35 8.80 6.87 9.06
CA GLN A 35 8.80 7.33 10.45
C GLN A 35 7.45 7.11 11.13
N ALA A 36 6.35 7.45 10.44
CA ALA A 36 4.98 7.22 10.91
C ALA A 36 4.72 5.74 11.22
N LYS A 37 5.22 4.86 10.35
CA LYS A 37 5.11 3.40 10.49
C LYS A 37 5.81 2.89 11.74
N ARG A 38 7.04 3.34 12.01
CA ARG A 38 7.78 2.95 13.24
C ARG A 38 7.06 3.38 14.50
N VAL A 39 6.67 4.65 14.59
CA VAL A 39 5.98 5.20 15.78
C VAL A 39 4.65 4.48 16.01
N THR A 40 3.97 4.07 14.93
CA THR A 40 2.69 3.36 15.05
C THR A 40 2.88 1.89 15.42
N GLU A 41 3.94 1.22 14.94
CA GLU A 41 4.24 -0.18 15.29
C GLU A 41 4.74 -0.35 16.72
N GLN A 42 5.38 0.68 17.29
CA GLN A 42 5.74 0.73 18.72
C GLN A 42 4.53 0.91 19.65
N ARG A 43 3.38 1.35 19.13
CA ARG A 43 2.14 1.46 19.91
C ARG A 43 1.38 0.14 19.78
N ALA A 44 0.86 -0.36 20.91
CA ALA A 44 0.15 -1.65 21.00
C ALA A 44 -0.84 -1.89 19.84
N ALA A 45 -1.03 -3.17 19.47
CA ALA A 45 -1.73 -3.61 18.28
C ALA A 45 -3.11 -2.95 18.11
N GLN A 46 -3.18 -2.00 17.17
CA GLN A 46 -4.44 -1.40 16.73
C GLN A 46 -5.04 -2.22 15.60
N PRO A 47 -6.39 -2.29 15.49
CA PRO A 47 -7.05 -2.85 14.31
C PRO A 47 -6.48 -2.24 13.03
N VAL A 48 -6.21 -3.08 12.01
CA VAL A 48 -5.48 -2.67 10.79
C VAL A 48 -6.10 -1.45 10.12
N ARG A 49 -7.44 -1.32 10.13
CA ARG A 49 -8.16 -0.16 9.59
C ARG A 49 -7.81 1.13 10.33
N LEU A 50 -7.75 1.09 11.67
CA LEU A 50 -7.39 2.23 12.52
C LEU A 50 -5.89 2.55 12.42
N LYS A 51 -5.03 1.54 12.24
CA LYS A 51 -3.58 1.72 12.08
C LYS A 51 -3.24 2.73 10.97
N TRP A 52 -3.85 2.59 9.79
CA TRP A 52 -3.56 3.47 8.67
C TRP A 52 -4.15 4.88 8.83
N ALA A 53 -5.21 5.03 9.61
CA ALA A 53 -5.73 6.35 10.00
C ALA A 53 -4.72 7.09 10.87
N VAL A 54 -4.12 6.41 11.85
CA VAL A 54 -3.05 6.97 12.71
C VAL A 54 -1.80 7.34 11.89
N VAL A 55 -1.36 6.46 11.00
CA VAL A 55 -0.22 6.72 10.09
C VAL A 55 -0.49 7.94 9.20
N SER A 56 -1.68 8.03 8.59
CA SER A 56 -2.06 9.19 7.76
C SER A 56 -2.13 10.48 8.58
N ALA A 57 -2.66 10.44 9.80
CA ALA A 57 -2.69 11.59 10.69
C ALA A 57 -1.29 12.07 11.07
N TYR A 58 -0.35 11.14 11.31
CA TYR A 58 1.06 11.47 11.51
C TYR A 58 1.63 12.16 10.26
N CYS A 59 1.48 11.55 9.07
CA CYS A 59 1.98 12.13 7.82
C CYS A 59 1.48 13.57 7.63
N ARG A 60 0.19 13.83 7.88
CA ARG A 60 -0.42 15.16 7.75
C ARG A 60 0.21 16.21 8.69
N ARG A 61 0.48 15.84 9.95
CA ARG A 61 1.16 16.75 10.91
C ARG A 61 2.59 17.10 10.50
N HIS A 62 3.19 16.29 9.63
CA HIS A 62 4.53 16.47 9.09
C HIS A 62 4.50 17.03 7.64
N GLY A 63 3.40 17.67 7.22
CA GLY A 63 3.29 18.33 5.93
C GLY A 63 2.99 17.40 4.74
N VAL A 64 2.67 16.13 4.98
CA VAL A 64 2.37 15.15 3.93
C VAL A 64 0.85 14.90 3.84
N GLU A 65 0.22 15.48 2.84
CA GLU A 65 -1.23 15.32 2.58
C GLU A 65 -1.56 14.02 1.85
N ARG A 66 -1.49 12.88 2.56
CA ARG A 66 -1.86 11.56 2.04
C ARG A 66 -2.91 10.87 2.91
N GLY A 67 -3.94 10.33 2.29
CA GLY A 67 -5.01 9.58 2.97
C GLY A 67 -4.58 8.18 3.42
N PRO A 68 -5.32 7.54 4.35
CA PRO A 68 -4.96 6.23 4.92
C PRO A 68 -4.70 5.14 3.86
N MET A 69 -5.57 5.08 2.85
CA MET A 69 -5.45 4.10 1.76
C MET A 69 -4.23 4.37 0.85
N GLN A 70 -3.87 5.64 0.65
CA GLN A 70 -2.68 6.00 -0.12
C GLN A 70 -1.40 5.58 0.63
N CYS A 71 -1.33 5.83 1.94
CA CYS A 71 -0.22 5.38 2.79
C CYS A 71 -0.09 3.84 2.78
N ARG A 72 -1.21 3.11 2.92
CA ARG A 72 -1.24 1.64 2.84
C ARG A 72 -0.70 1.13 1.51
N LYS A 73 -1.24 1.65 0.39
CA LYS A 73 -0.82 1.24 -0.96
C LYS A 73 0.67 1.52 -1.18
N ARG A 74 1.14 2.70 -0.79
CA ARG A 74 2.55 3.07 -0.92
C ARG A 74 3.46 2.14 -0.11
N TRP A 75 3.09 1.86 1.14
CA TRP A 75 3.85 0.94 1.99
C TRP A 75 3.89 -0.49 1.45
N GLY A 76 2.78 -0.98 0.89
CA GLY A 76 2.72 -2.30 0.25
C GLY A 76 3.75 -2.42 -0.88
N ASN A 77 3.74 -1.48 -1.82
CA ASN A 77 4.72 -1.46 -2.91
C ASN A 77 6.16 -1.31 -2.38
N LEU A 78 6.37 -0.38 -1.46
CA LEU A 78 7.70 -0.10 -0.89
C LEU A 78 8.30 -1.32 -0.19
N SER A 79 7.50 -2.00 0.63
CA SER A 79 7.96 -3.18 1.38
C SER A 79 8.23 -4.37 0.46
N TRP A 80 7.44 -4.55 -0.60
CA TRP A 80 7.69 -5.58 -1.61
C TRP A 80 8.98 -5.32 -2.40
N ASP A 81 9.17 -4.09 -2.90
CA ASP A 81 10.37 -3.70 -3.63
C ASP A 81 11.62 -3.86 -2.75
N LEU A 82 11.53 -3.47 -1.47
CA LEU A 82 12.60 -3.66 -0.50
C LEU A 82 12.97 -5.14 -0.32
N LYS A 83 11.99 -6.03 -0.19
CA LYS A 83 12.24 -7.48 -0.07
C LYS A 83 13.04 -8.01 -1.26
N LYS A 84 12.70 -7.58 -2.48
CA LYS A 84 13.45 -7.96 -3.69
C LYS A 84 14.90 -7.49 -3.64
N ILE A 85 15.12 -6.23 -3.25
CA ILE A 85 16.46 -5.63 -3.16
C ILE A 85 17.30 -6.34 -2.09
N VAL A 86 16.74 -6.56 -0.90
CA VAL A 86 17.46 -7.25 0.19
C VAL A 86 17.80 -8.69 -0.17
N ALA A 87 16.88 -9.43 -0.79
CA ALA A 87 17.14 -10.79 -1.25
C ALA A 87 18.24 -10.84 -2.32
N TRP A 88 18.25 -9.87 -3.24
CA TRP A 88 19.30 -9.71 -4.24
C TRP A 88 20.66 -9.45 -3.59
N GLU A 89 20.75 -8.42 -2.75
CA GLU A 89 21.98 -8.04 -2.04
C GLU A 89 22.55 -9.21 -1.23
N LYS A 90 21.69 -9.97 -0.54
CA LYS A 90 22.11 -11.14 0.25
C LYS A 90 22.67 -12.25 -0.64
N LYS A 91 22.00 -12.59 -1.74
CA LYS A 91 22.43 -13.64 -2.67
C LYS A 91 23.80 -13.30 -3.28
N HIS A 92 23.98 -12.05 -3.70
CA HIS A 92 25.22 -11.60 -4.36
C HIS A 92 26.33 -11.24 -3.36
N ALA A 93 26.03 -10.97 -2.10
CA ALA A 93 27.03 -10.89 -1.04
C ALA A 93 27.57 -12.29 -0.65
N ALA A 94 26.70 -13.30 -0.57
CA ALA A 94 27.11 -14.67 -0.27
C ALA A 94 27.96 -15.29 -1.40
N ALA A 95 27.59 -15.06 -2.65
CA ALA A 95 28.35 -15.52 -3.81
C ALA A 95 29.76 -14.93 -3.89
N ALA A 96 29.94 -13.68 -3.46
CA ALA A 96 31.26 -13.04 -3.37
C ALA A 96 32.14 -13.62 -2.25
N ALA A 97 31.53 -14.16 -1.18
CA ALA A 97 32.26 -14.77 -0.06
C ALA A 97 32.70 -16.22 -0.33
N THR A 98 32.05 -16.91 -1.27
CA THR A 98 32.35 -18.31 -1.64
C THR A 98 33.27 -18.45 -2.86
N GLY A 99 33.70 -17.35 -3.46
CA GLY A 99 34.61 -17.36 -4.62
C GLY A 99 36.06 -17.61 -4.19
N ASP A 100 36.64 -18.70 -4.66
CA ASP A 100 38.07 -19.00 -4.56
C ASP A 100 38.89 -17.92 -5.29
N ALA A 101 39.97 -17.44 -4.66
CA ALA A 101 40.66 -16.20 -5.01
C ALA A 101 41.36 -16.21 -6.39
N ASP A 102 41.46 -17.37 -7.05
CA ASP A 102 42.22 -17.57 -8.30
C ASP A 102 41.38 -17.60 -9.58
N SER A 103 40.05 -17.50 -9.49
CA SER A 103 39.21 -17.30 -10.67
C SER A 103 38.77 -15.84 -10.74
N ALA A 104 38.74 -15.26 -11.94
CA ALA A 104 38.11 -13.98 -12.23
C ALA A 104 36.62 -14.03 -11.84
N ALA A 105 36.35 -13.94 -10.54
CA ALA A 105 35.05 -14.12 -9.96
C ALA A 105 34.12 -13.02 -10.49
N PRO A 106 32.83 -13.32 -10.71
CA PRO A 106 31.90 -12.30 -11.11
C PRO A 106 31.93 -11.21 -10.03
N GLU A 107 32.35 -10.01 -10.45
CA GLU A 107 32.35 -8.80 -9.65
C GLU A 107 31.06 -8.74 -8.82
N ARG A 108 31.16 -8.36 -7.54
CA ARG A 108 30.03 -8.32 -6.62
C ARG A 108 28.88 -7.49 -7.22
N GLU A 109 27.91 -8.13 -7.86
CA GLU A 109 26.81 -7.45 -8.55
C GLU A 109 25.78 -6.91 -7.54
N SER A 110 26.03 -5.71 -7.01
CA SER A 110 25.07 -5.01 -6.15
C SER A 110 23.92 -4.38 -6.97
N PHE A 111 22.74 -4.32 -6.37
CA PHE A 111 21.60 -3.56 -6.86
C PHE A 111 21.96 -2.11 -7.18
N TRP A 112 22.82 -1.49 -6.37
CA TRP A 112 23.16 -0.08 -6.48
C TRP A 112 24.06 0.23 -7.67
N ASP A 113 24.92 -0.71 -8.05
CA ASP A 113 25.88 -0.55 -9.16
C ASP A 113 25.25 -0.89 -10.52
N MET A 114 24.16 -1.66 -10.53
CA MET A 114 23.42 -1.97 -11.75
C MET A 114 22.62 -0.78 -12.30
N ARG A 115 22.67 -0.58 -13.63
CA ARG A 115 21.78 0.36 -14.33
C ARG A 115 20.35 -0.20 -14.46
N GLY A 116 19.39 0.68 -14.77
CA GLY A 116 17.96 0.36 -14.75
C GLY A 116 17.51 -0.75 -15.72
N GLU A 117 18.20 -0.94 -16.85
CA GLU A 117 17.94 -2.05 -17.78
C GLU A 117 18.34 -3.40 -17.19
N GLN A 118 19.53 -3.49 -16.60
CA GLN A 118 20.02 -4.68 -15.90
C GLN A 118 19.08 -5.06 -14.76
N ARG A 119 18.57 -4.07 -14.00
CA ARG A 119 17.59 -4.29 -12.93
C ARG A 119 16.30 -4.91 -13.47
N ARG A 120 15.73 -4.36 -14.55
CA ARG A 120 14.52 -4.90 -15.19
C ARG A 120 14.72 -6.31 -15.74
N ALA A 121 15.85 -6.58 -16.39
CA ALA A 121 16.19 -7.91 -16.90
C ALA A 121 16.25 -8.97 -15.78
N ARG A 122 16.61 -8.55 -14.57
CA ARG A 122 16.64 -9.38 -13.35
C ARG A 122 15.36 -9.28 -12.50
N GLN A 123 14.29 -8.69 -13.04
CA GLN A 123 12.99 -8.49 -12.37
C GLN A 123 13.04 -7.68 -11.06
N LEU A 124 14.10 -6.86 -10.89
CA LEU A 124 14.29 -5.96 -9.77
C LEU A 124 13.55 -4.63 -10.00
N PRO A 125 13.24 -3.88 -8.93
CA PRO A 125 12.69 -2.54 -9.05
C PRO A 125 13.59 -1.66 -9.93
N SER A 126 13.00 -1.01 -10.94
CA SER A 126 13.74 -0.17 -11.88
C SER A 126 14.43 1.00 -11.17
N SER A 127 13.74 1.58 -10.18
CA SER A 127 14.25 2.67 -9.36
C SER A 127 13.89 2.43 -7.89
N PHE A 128 14.86 2.59 -7.00
CA PHE A 128 14.65 2.67 -5.56
C PHE A 128 15.61 3.71 -5.00
N ASP A 129 15.16 4.44 -3.98
CA ASP A 129 15.95 5.52 -3.37
C ASP A 129 16.84 4.97 -2.26
N ARG A 130 18.14 5.32 -2.28
CA ARG A 130 19.13 4.81 -1.34
C ARG A 130 18.86 5.26 0.09
N GLU A 131 18.49 6.53 0.29
CA GLU A 131 18.16 7.05 1.63
C GLU A 131 16.90 6.37 2.18
N VAL A 132 15.92 6.08 1.32
CA VAL A 132 14.72 5.32 1.71
C VAL A 132 15.07 3.88 2.13
N TYR A 133 16.00 3.23 1.42
CA TYR A 133 16.50 1.90 1.78
C TYR A 133 17.21 1.92 3.13
N ASP A 134 18.19 2.81 3.27
CA ASP A 134 19.01 2.95 4.46
C ASP A 134 18.15 3.36 5.66
N ALA A 135 17.14 4.20 5.46
CA ALA A 135 16.17 4.50 6.50
C ALA A 135 15.52 3.22 7.00
N ILE A 136 14.89 2.40 6.14
CA ILE A 136 14.16 1.21 6.57
C ILE A 136 15.09 0.15 7.18
N VAL A 137 16.19 -0.19 6.49
CA VAL A 137 17.11 -1.24 6.91
C VAL A 137 17.97 -0.81 8.10
N GLY A 138 18.52 0.41 8.06
CA GLY A 138 19.31 0.97 9.15
C GLY A 138 18.50 1.03 10.45
N ALA A 139 17.21 1.33 10.39
CA ALA A 139 16.36 1.29 11.56
C ALA A 139 16.03 -0.13 12.06
N ALA A 140 15.98 -1.12 11.17
CA ALA A 140 15.85 -2.52 11.58
C ALA A 140 17.09 -3.00 12.34
N ASN A 141 18.28 -2.52 11.96
CA ASN A 141 19.54 -2.83 12.66
C ASN A 141 19.65 -2.13 14.02
N GLN A 142 19.07 -0.94 14.20
CA GLN A 142 19.05 -0.23 15.48
C GLN A 142 18.10 -0.87 16.52
N LEU A 143 17.22 -1.78 16.10
CA LEU A 143 16.28 -2.49 16.97
C LEU A 143 16.79 -3.87 17.44
N LYS A 144 18.05 -4.25 17.16
CA LYS A 144 18.64 -5.52 17.61
C LYS A 144 20.06 -5.28 18.17
N PRO A 145 20.32 -5.63 19.45
CA PRO A 145 20.75 -7.00 19.75
C PRO A 145 20.11 -7.53 21.04
N ASP A 146 19.04 -8.34 20.94
CA ASP A 146 18.72 -9.50 21.79
C ASP A 146 17.33 -10.09 21.52
N SER A 147 16.93 -10.25 20.25
CA SER A 147 15.73 -11.01 19.87
C SER A 147 15.86 -11.43 18.42
N ALA A 148 16.71 -12.42 18.21
CA ALA A 148 16.62 -13.29 17.05
C ALA A 148 15.69 -14.43 17.45
N GLU A 149 14.40 -14.30 17.16
CA GLU A 149 13.49 -15.36 16.71
C GLU A 149 12.07 -14.79 16.64
N GLU A 150 11.27 -15.39 15.76
CA GLU A 150 9.85 -15.13 15.52
C GLU A 150 9.47 -13.87 14.70
N MET A 151 9.68 -13.96 13.39
CA MET A 151 8.60 -13.56 12.47
C MET A 151 8.09 -14.84 11.82
N GLU A 152 7.31 -15.59 12.60
CA GLU A 152 6.51 -16.71 12.13
C GLU A 152 5.66 -16.28 10.94
N LEU A 153 5.65 -17.16 9.95
CA LEU A 153 4.66 -17.23 8.88
C LEU A 153 3.27 -17.26 9.53
N ALA A 154 2.47 -16.21 9.29
CA ALA A 154 1.06 -16.46 9.05
C ALA A 154 0.95 -16.95 7.59
N ASP A 155 1.13 -18.25 7.42
CA ASP A 155 0.57 -18.98 6.28
C ASP A 155 -0.96 -18.98 6.48
N ASP A 156 -1.64 -18.04 5.83
CA ASP A 156 -3.07 -18.14 5.57
C ASP A 156 -3.22 -18.17 4.06
N ALA A 157 -2.92 -19.35 3.51
CA ALA A 157 -3.36 -19.75 2.19
C ALA A 157 -4.87 -20.03 2.24
N ASP A 158 -5.70 -18.98 2.26
CA ASP A 158 -7.07 -19.09 1.76
C ASP A 158 -7.02 -19.02 0.22
N GLU A 159 -6.49 -20.11 -0.36
CA GLU A 159 -6.72 -20.46 -1.76
C GLU A 159 -7.72 -21.61 -1.78
N HIS A 160 -9.00 -21.28 -1.59
CA HIS A 160 -10.07 -22.00 -2.26
C HIS A 160 -10.55 -21.10 -3.41
N PRO A 161 -10.53 -21.58 -4.67
CA PRO A 161 -11.30 -20.89 -5.70
C PRO A 161 -12.76 -20.88 -5.26
N PRO A 162 -13.52 -19.76 -5.42
CA PRO A 162 -14.96 -19.85 -5.27
C PRO A 162 -15.47 -20.87 -6.29
N SER A 163 -16.08 -21.95 -5.81
CA SER A 163 -16.89 -22.83 -6.66
C SER A 163 -17.86 -21.95 -7.46
N PRO A 164 -18.00 -22.14 -8.78
CA PRO A 164 -19.03 -21.44 -9.53
C PRO A 164 -20.38 -21.79 -8.89
N MET A 165 -21.09 -20.79 -8.35
CA MET A 165 -22.47 -20.97 -7.95
C MET A 165 -23.24 -21.45 -9.18
N MET A 166 -23.60 -22.73 -9.20
CA MET A 166 -24.59 -23.21 -10.14
C MET A 166 -25.88 -22.47 -9.79
N VAL A 167 -26.25 -21.49 -10.61
CA VAL A 167 -27.61 -20.98 -10.66
C VAL A 167 -28.50 -22.17 -10.95
N MET A 168 -29.24 -22.63 -9.94
CA MET A 168 -30.36 -23.53 -10.17
C MET A 168 -31.35 -22.77 -11.07
N PRO A 169 -31.80 -23.34 -12.19
CA PRO A 169 -32.89 -22.73 -12.94
C PRO A 169 -34.11 -22.70 -12.03
N ILE A 170 -34.66 -21.49 -11.86
CA ILE A 170 -35.96 -21.27 -11.25
C ILE A 170 -36.95 -22.08 -12.11
N GLN A 171 -37.36 -23.25 -11.64
CA GLN A 171 -38.47 -23.93 -12.27
C GLN A 171 -39.71 -23.09 -12.03
N ALA A 172 -40.22 -22.51 -13.11
CA ALA A 172 -41.51 -21.86 -13.15
C ALA A 172 -42.55 -22.89 -12.69
N THR A 173 -43.10 -22.71 -11.50
CA THR A 173 -44.32 -23.41 -11.10
C THR A 173 -45.46 -22.84 -11.92
N GLU A 174 -45.75 -23.49 -13.03
CA GLU A 174 -47.02 -23.40 -13.75
C GLU A 174 -48.12 -23.90 -12.81
N SER A 175 -48.72 -22.98 -12.04
CA SER A 175 -50.00 -23.23 -11.37
C SER A 175 -51.11 -22.79 -12.30
N ALA A 176 -51.70 -23.80 -12.93
CA ALA A 176 -52.83 -23.73 -13.81
C ALA A 176 -54.06 -23.08 -13.12
N LYS A 177 -54.70 -22.19 -13.90
CA LYS A 177 -56.15 -22.18 -14.18
C LYS A 177 -57.09 -21.84 -13.01
N LYS A 178 -57.60 -20.61 -13.02
CA LYS A 178 -58.97 -20.30 -12.56
C LYS A 178 -59.85 -20.03 -13.79
N PRO A 179 -60.95 -20.76 -14.01
CA PRO A 179 -61.93 -20.42 -15.03
C PRO A 179 -62.85 -19.30 -14.54
N ALA A 180 -63.27 -18.48 -15.50
CA ALA A 180 -64.31 -17.46 -15.36
C ALA A 180 -65.67 -18.09 -15.03
N SER A 181 -66.47 -17.39 -14.23
CA SER A 181 -67.93 -17.49 -14.25
C SER A 181 -68.54 -16.12 -13.96
N ASP A 182 -69.29 -15.67 -14.94
CA ASP A 182 -70.18 -14.52 -14.98
C ASP A 182 -71.39 -14.64 -14.04
N LYS A 183 -71.99 -13.48 -13.74
CA LYS A 183 -73.39 -13.19 -13.31
C LYS A 183 -73.78 -13.48 -11.84
N ASN A 184 -74.08 -12.42 -11.07
CA ASN A 184 -75.44 -11.86 -10.90
C ASN A 184 -75.58 -10.94 -9.64
N SER A 185 -76.44 -9.92 -9.76
CA SER A 185 -77.23 -9.20 -8.74
C SER A 185 -76.57 -8.38 -7.62
N THR A 186 -76.54 -7.05 -7.79
CA THR A 186 -77.50 -6.09 -7.22
C THR A 186 -77.09 -4.68 -7.58
#